data_AF-A0A5C6KQS4-F1
#
_entry.id   AF-A0A5C6KQS4-F1
#
_cell.length_a   1.000
_cell.length_b   1.000
_cell.length_c   1.000
_cell.angle_alpha   90.00
_cell.angle_beta   90.00
_cell.angle_gamma   90.00
#
_symmetry.space_group_name_H-M   'P 1'
#
loop_
_entity.id
_entity.type
_entity.pdbx_description
1 polymer ?
#
loop_
_entity_poly.entity_id
_entity_poly.type
_entity_poly.pdbx_seq_one_letter_code
_entity_poly.pdbx_strand_id
1 'polypeptide(L)'
;MSWGMNVRQTNDNGENTVIEVWFHDNFIAFHYHGWIDKKQRKIAEKCTRHRYIWGKYYVAMETILPFYAVRKFLMTPKCWVNFIKWFYRAWKYNRRIKYE
;
A
#
# COMPACT_ATOMS: atom_id res chain seq x y z
N MET A 1 -17.18 -3.72 -9.40
CA MET A 1 -16.22 -3.43 -10.50
C MET A 1 -14.84 -3.37 -9.88
N SER A 2 -13.89 -4.23 -10.25
CA SER A 2 -12.57 -4.25 -9.61
C SER A 2 -11.58 -3.33 -10.32
N TRP A 3 -11.10 -2.30 -9.63
CA TRP A 3 -9.99 -1.47 -10.10
C TRP A 3 -8.76 -1.73 -9.21
N GLY A 4 -7.57 -1.66 -9.78
CA GLY A 4 -6.33 -1.93 -9.05
C GLY A 4 -5.22 -0.95 -9.40
N MET A 5 -4.29 -0.79 -8.48
CA MET A 5 -3.05 -0.05 -8.70
C MET A 5 -1.85 -0.92 -8.30
N ASN A 6 -0.76 -0.76 -9.05
CA ASN A 6 0.49 -1.46 -8.80
C ASN A 6 1.62 -0.45 -8.62
N VAL A 7 2.36 -0.60 -7.53
CA VAL A 7 3.61 0.13 -7.30
C VAL A 7 4.75 -0.85 -7.48
N ARG A 8 5.66 -0.55 -8.40
CA ARG A 8 6.84 -1.37 -8.68
C ARG A 8 8.09 -0.58 -8.34
N GLN A 9 9.03 -1.23 -7.67
CA GLN A 9 10.33 -0.65 -7.38
C GLN A 9 11.40 -1.70 -7.68
N THR A 10 12.48 -1.26 -8.31
CA THR A 10 13.68 -2.06 -8.53
C THR A 10 14.82 -1.38 -7.79
N ASN A 11 15.58 -2.12 -6.99
CA ASN A 11 16.76 -1.58 -6.33
C ASN A 11 18.02 -1.71 -7.22
N ASP A 12 19.14 -1.18 -6.75
CA ASP A 12 20.43 -1.19 -7.48
C ASP A 12 20.98 -2.61 -7.73
N ASN A 13 20.45 -3.63 -7.03
CA ASN A 13 20.79 -5.03 -7.23
C ASN A 13 19.88 -5.72 -8.27
N GLY A 14 18.99 -4.99 -8.94
CA GLY A 14 18.01 -5.53 -9.89
C GLY A 14 16.84 -6.27 -9.23
N GLU A 15 16.67 -6.14 -7.91
CA GLU A 15 15.63 -6.86 -7.18
C GLU A 15 14.31 -6.11 -7.27
N ASN A 16 13.28 -6.81 -7.76
CA ASN A 16 11.97 -6.24 -7.95
C ASN A 16 11.10 -6.41 -6.70
N THR A 17 10.47 -5.33 -6.29
CA THR A 17 9.38 -5.30 -5.32
C THR A 17 8.12 -4.81 -6.01
N VAL A 18 7.01 -5.49 -5.78
CA VAL A 18 5.69 -5.15 -6.31
C VAL A 18 4.70 -5.11 -5.15
N ILE A 19 3.98 -4.00 -5.04
CA ILE A 19 2.80 -3.89 -4.20
C ILE A 19 1.61 -3.70 -5.12
N GLU A 20 0.66 -4.63 -5.07
CA GLU A 20 -0.61 -4.57 -5.76
C GLU A 20 -1.71 -4.27 -4.75
N VAL A 21 -2.57 -3.32 -5.11
CA VAL A 21 -3.74 -2.96 -4.31
C VAL A 21 -4.96 -3.10 -5.21
N TRP A 22 -5.85 -4.03 -4.86
CA TRP A 22 -7.05 -4.34 -5.62
C TRP A 22 -8.29 -3.91 -4.82
N PHE A 23 -9.11 -3.04 -5.41
CA PHE A 23 -10.35 -2.57 -4.81
C PHE A 23 -11.50 -3.43 -5.29
N HIS A 24 -12.07 -4.23 -4.39
CA HIS A 24 -13.29 -4.99 -4.61
C HIS A 24 -14.48 -4.28 -3.98
N ASP A 25 -15.69 -4.76 -4.28
CA ASP A 25 -16.93 -4.11 -3.82
C ASP A 25 -17.05 -4.09 -2.28
N ASN A 26 -16.41 -5.04 -1.57
CA ASN A 26 -16.54 -5.20 -0.11
C ASN A 26 -15.20 -5.19 0.66
N PHE A 27 -14.06 -5.20 -0.01
CA PHE A 27 -12.74 -5.24 0.62
C PHE A 27 -11.66 -4.70 -0.32
N ILE A 28 -10.50 -4.36 0.24
CA ILE A 28 -9.29 -4.05 -0.50
C ILE A 28 -8.32 -5.23 -0.33
N ALA A 29 -7.85 -5.84 -1.41
CA ALA A 29 -6.78 -6.81 -1.35
C ALA A 29 -5.42 -6.12 -1.49
N PHE A 30 -4.45 -6.55 -0.69
CA PHE A 30 -3.07 -6.11 -0.76
C PHE A 30 -2.19 -7.32 -1.05
N HIS A 31 -1.50 -7.30 -2.19
CA HIS A 31 -0.51 -8.31 -2.54
C HIS A 31 0.86 -7.65 -2.57
N TYR A 32 1.80 -8.22 -1.83
CA TYR A 32 3.19 -7.80 -1.82
C TYR A 32 4.03 -8.94 -2.37
N HIS A 33 4.93 -8.63 -3.30
CA HIS A 33 5.99 -9.51 -3.76
C HIS A 33 7.32 -8.78 -3.60
N GLY A 34 8.31 -9.41 -3.00
CA GLY A 34 9.60 -8.76 -2.84
C GLY A 34 10.69 -9.64 -2.23
N TRP A 35 11.84 -9.01 -2.05
CA TRP A 35 13.04 -9.64 -1.52
C TRP A 35 13.32 -9.14 -0.10
N ILE A 36 13.65 -10.07 0.78
CA ILE A 36 13.94 -9.84 2.18
C ILE A 36 15.29 -10.49 2.51
N ASP A 37 16.12 -9.80 3.30
CA ASP A 37 17.45 -10.30 3.64
C ASP A 37 17.38 -11.57 4.50
N LYS A 38 18.40 -12.44 4.40
CA LYS A 38 18.51 -13.66 5.22
C LYS A 38 18.33 -13.41 6.73
N LYS A 39 18.84 -12.27 7.22
CA LYS A 39 18.75 -11.87 8.64
C LYS A 39 17.30 -11.66 9.09
N GLN A 40 16.39 -11.41 8.16
CA GLN A 40 14.96 -11.19 8.39
C GLN A 40 14.11 -12.45 8.16
N ARG A 41 14.70 -13.65 8.28
CA ARG A 41 14.00 -14.95 8.16
C ARG A 41 12.65 -15.01 8.87
N LYS A 42 12.57 -14.53 10.11
CA LYS A 42 11.32 -14.52 10.91
C LYS A 42 10.20 -13.69 10.27
N ILE A 43 10.53 -12.68 9.47
CA ILE A 43 9.55 -11.88 8.72
C ILE A 43 9.10 -12.68 7.49
N ALA A 44 10.03 -13.29 6.76
CA ALA A 44 9.71 -14.11 5.60
C ALA A 44 8.81 -15.31 5.94
N GLU A 45 9.06 -15.99 7.06
CA GLU A 45 8.23 -17.11 7.52
C GLU A 45 6.80 -16.72 7.91
N LYS A 46 6.54 -15.42 8.14
CA LYS A 46 5.19 -14.89 8.39
C LYS A 46 4.44 -14.53 7.11
N CYS A 47 5.13 -14.45 5.97
CA CYS A 47 4.49 -14.17 4.69
C CYS A 47 3.72 -15.40 4.19
N THR A 48 2.62 -15.16 3.47
CA THR A 48 1.76 -16.19 2.88
C THR A 48 2.55 -17.23 2.08
N ARG A 49 3.56 -16.77 1.32
CA ARG A 49 4.52 -17.62 0.63
C ARG A 49 5.92 -17.05 0.81
N HIS A 50 6.91 -17.91 0.93
CA HIS A 50 8.31 -17.51 0.97
C HIS A 50 9.21 -18.61 0.40
N ARG A 51 10.34 -18.22 -0.20
CA ARG A 51 11.36 -19.13 -0.70
C ARG A 51 12.74 -18.53 -0.51
N TYR A 52 13.67 -19.30 0.05
CA TYR A 52 15.06 -18.89 0.13
C TYR A 52 15.78 -19.13 -1.20
N ILE A 53 16.38 -18.09 -1.77
CA ILE A 53 17.08 -18.11 -3.05
C ILE A 53 18.34 -17.23 -2.92
N TRP A 54 19.51 -17.79 -3.24
CA TRP A 54 20.79 -17.07 -3.33
C TRP A 54 21.09 -16.06 -2.21
N GLY A 55 20.92 -16.46 -0.95
CA GLY A 55 21.27 -15.59 0.17
C GLY A 55 20.15 -14.68 0.67
N LYS A 56 18.97 -14.71 0.05
CA LYS A 56 17.80 -13.90 0.41
C LYS A 56 16.52 -14.72 0.39
N TYR A 57 15.46 -14.17 0.95
CA TYR A 57 14.11 -14.71 0.85
C TYR A 57 13.33 -13.91 -0.19
N TYR A 58 12.83 -14.58 -1.22
CA TYR A 58 11.73 -14.07 -2.01
C TYR A 58 10.43 -14.36 -1.25
N VAL A 59 9.57 -13.36 -1.09
CA VAL A 59 8.32 -13.50 -0.34
C VAL A 59 7.13 -12.99 -1.15
N ALA A 60 5.98 -13.59 -0.89
CA ALA A 60 4.69 -13.06 -1.27
C ALA A 60 3.79 -12.98 -0.03
N MET A 61 3.19 -11.82 0.21
CA MET A 61 2.23 -11.61 1.28
C MET A 61 0.92 -11.13 0.66
N GLU A 62 -0.16 -11.82 1.00
CA GLU A 62 -1.51 -11.49 0.56
C GLU A 62 -2.36 -11.22 1.80
N THR A 63 -3.05 -10.10 1.83
CA THR A 63 -3.99 -9.78 2.91
C THR A 63 -5.19 -9.02 2.38
N ILE A 64 -6.28 -9.03 3.15
CA ILE A 64 -7.51 -8.30 2.84
C ILE A 64 -7.80 -7.28 3.94
N LEU A 65 -8.21 -6.09 3.52
CA LEU A 65 -8.74 -5.05 4.38
C LEU A 65 -10.24 -4.93 4.12
N PRO A 66 -11.11 -5.50 4.97
CA PRO A 66 -12.54 -5.42 4.77
C PRO A 66 -13.06 -3.99 4.92
N PHE A 67 -14.06 -3.59 4.12
CA PHE A 67 -14.54 -2.21 4.09
C PHE A 67 -15.12 -1.73 5.42
N TYR A 68 -15.67 -2.62 6.26
CA TYR A 68 -16.11 -2.21 7.60
C TYR A 68 -14.93 -1.70 8.45
N ALA A 69 -13.73 -2.28 8.28
CA ALA A 69 -12.53 -1.83 8.95
C ALA A 69 -12.02 -0.51 8.34
N VAL A 70 -12.03 -0.39 7.01
CA VAL A 70 -11.72 0.86 6.30
C VAL A 70 -12.62 2.00 6.79
N ARG A 71 -13.93 1.77 6.87
CA ARG A 71 -14.90 2.73 7.40
C ARG A 71 -14.55 3.13 8.82
N LYS A 72 -14.20 2.19 9.70
CA LYS A 72 -13.78 2.51 11.07
C LYS A 72 -12.53 3.40 11.12
N PHE A 73 -11.56 3.20 10.23
CA PHE A 73 -10.34 4.01 10.18
C PHE A 73 -10.58 5.40 9.55
N LEU A 74 -11.20 5.45 8.37
CA LEU A 74 -11.44 6.70 7.63
C LEU A 74 -12.50 7.58 8.29
N MET A 75 -13.46 7.00 9.00
CA MET A 75 -14.54 7.76 9.66
C MET A 75 -14.16 8.23 11.07
N THR A 76 -12.89 8.12 11.47
CA THR A 76 -12.45 8.72 12.74
C THR A 76 -12.52 10.25 12.67
N PRO A 77 -12.87 10.96 13.76
CA PRO A 77 -12.88 12.42 13.80
C PRO A 77 -11.53 13.03 13.35
N LYS A 78 -10.41 12.37 13.71
CA LYS A 78 -9.06 12.81 13.34
C LYS A 78 -8.80 12.74 11.83
N CYS A 79 -9.23 11.67 11.16
CA CYS A 79 -9.13 11.55 9.70
C CYS A 79 -9.94 12.63 8.99
N TRP A 80 -11.17 12.89 9.43
CA TRP A 80 -12.01 13.97 8.89
C TRP A 80 -11.39 15.35 9.05
N VAL A 81 -10.85 15.67 10.24
CA VAL A 81 -10.16 16.95 10.48
C VAL A 81 -8.96 17.11 9.54
N ASN A 82 -8.16 16.06 9.36
CA ASN A 82 -7.01 16.10 8.45
C ASN A 82 -7.43 16.24 6.98
N PHE A 83 -8.50 15.56 6.58
CA PHE A 83 -9.07 15.68 5.23
C PHE A 83 -9.56 17.10 4.95
N ILE A 84 -10.33 17.71 5.87
CA ILE A 84 -10.82 19.09 5.73
C ILE A 84 -9.65 20.08 5.62
N LYS A 85 -8.61 19.92 6.46
CA LYS A 85 -7.40 20.76 6.40
C LYS A 85 -6.69 20.64 5.06
N TRP A 86 -6.53 19.41 4.54
CA TRP A 86 -5.94 19.19 3.22
C TRP A 86 -6.80 19.81 2.11
N PHE A 87 -8.11 19.59 2.12
CA PHE A 87 -9.04 20.12 1.11
C PHE A 87 -9.01 21.66 1.07
N TYR A 88 -9.05 22.33 2.22
CA TYR A 88 -8.97 23.79 2.30
C TYR A 88 -7.66 24.33 1.73
N ARG A 89 -6.54 23.65 1.99
CA ARG A 89 -5.23 24.02 1.42
C ARG A 89 -5.20 23.84 -0.09
N ALA A 90 -5.67 22.69 -0.59
CA ALA A 90 -5.73 22.40 -2.02
C ALA A 90 -6.66 23.39 -2.77
N TRP A 91 -7.82 23.70 -2.20
CA TRP A 91 -8.75 24.69 -2.75
C TRP A 91 -8.14 26.09 -2.84
N LYS A 92 -7.46 26.54 -1.77
CA LYS A 92 -6.78 27.84 -1.75
C LYS A 92 -5.65 27.91 -2.78
N TYR A 93 -4.88 26.83 -2.93
CA TYR A 93 -3.82 26.72 -3.93
C TYR A 93 -4.37 26.82 -5.36
N ASN A 94 -5.41 26.04 -5.69
CA ASN A 94 -6.04 26.08 -7.02
C ASN A 94 -6.70 27.42 -7.34
N ARG A 95 -7.22 28.15 -6.33
CA ARG A 95 -7.72 29.51 -6.53
C ARG A 95 -6.62 30.51 -6.83
N ARG A 96 -5.40 30.35 -6.30
CA ARG A 96 -4.28 31.24 -6.63
C ARG A 96 -3.82 31.09 -8.08
N ILE A 97 -3.82 29.86 -8.60
CA ILE A 97 -3.45 29.57 -9.99
C ILE A 97 -4.42 30.18 -11.02
N LYS A 98 -5.68 30.44 -10.65
CA LYS A 98 -6.69 31.00 -11.57
C LYS A 98 -6.62 32.53 -11.75
N TYR A 99 -5.79 33.23 -10.98
CA TYR A 99 -5.66 34.70 -11.05
C TYR A 99 -4.22 35.17 -11.35
N GLU A 100 -3.36 34.26 -11.82
CA GLU A 100 -2.09 34.56 -12.51
C GLU A 100 -2.26 34.28 -14.00
#